data_AF-A0A8T3BSL8-F1
#
_entry.id   AF-A0A8T3BSL8-F1
#
_cell.length_a   1.000
_cell.length_b   1.000
_cell.length_c   1.000
_cell.angle_alpha   90.00
_cell.angle_beta   90.00
_cell.angle_gamma   90.00
#
_symmetry.space_group_name_H-M   'P 1'
#
loop_
_entity.id
_entity.type
_entity.pdbx_description
1 polymer ?
#
loop_
_entity_poly.entity_id
_entity_poly.type
_entity_poly.pdbx_seq_one_letter_code
_entity_poly.pdbx_strand_id
1 'polypeptide(L)'
;MASLGSLKSAVFEREERKMQYQSHIRGLNAYDRHKRFMKDYVQFYGDAKDSDKSFTVKTDHDTIKEGYRFIVSEEDDMESTWEKRLVKRYYDKLFKEYCIADMSQYKKGKIGLRWRTEKEVISGKGQFICGNRHCDEKDGLGSYEVNFSYVEAEENKQALVKLVACKRCAEKLVYNRNKEKEKLLKRDQEEITRKRKKVKDDEGASTGEKYDMSPDEKKKARKITSSSGDARADDEDKDLEDFLEGMFP
;
A
#
# COMPACT_ATOMS: atom_id res chain seq x y z
N MET A 1 23.06 2.36 -80.53
CA MET A 1 21.61 2.14 -80.65
C MET A 1 21.27 0.85 -79.90
N ALA A 2 20.45 0.91 -78.84
CA ALA A 2 20.05 -0.30 -78.13
C ALA A 2 19.15 -1.16 -79.04
N SER A 3 19.46 -2.45 -79.17
CA SER A 3 18.67 -3.35 -80.01
C SER A 3 17.29 -3.58 -79.38
N LEU A 4 16.28 -3.85 -80.21
CA LEU A 4 14.92 -4.16 -79.74
C LEU A 4 14.88 -5.36 -78.76
N GLY A 5 15.83 -6.29 -78.88
CA GLY A 5 16.00 -7.40 -77.93
C GLY A 5 16.50 -6.95 -76.56
N SER A 6 17.45 -6.01 -76.52
CA SER A 6 17.97 -5.42 -75.28
C SER A 6 16.93 -4.53 -74.57
N LEU A 7 16.09 -3.85 -75.33
CA LEU A 7 14.96 -3.08 -74.77
C LEU A 7 13.89 -4.00 -74.18
N LYS A 8 13.56 -5.11 -74.86
CA LYS A 8 12.63 -6.11 -74.32
C LYS A 8 13.17 -6.75 -73.04
N SER A 9 14.43 -7.19 -73.02
CA SER A 9 15.02 -7.78 -71.81
C SER A 9 15.04 -6.80 -70.63
N ALA A 10 15.36 -5.53 -70.86
CA ALA A 10 15.33 -4.50 -69.82
C ALA A 10 13.92 -4.21 -69.28
N VAL A 11 12.89 -4.34 -70.12
CA VAL A 11 11.48 -4.22 -69.70
C VAL A 11 11.07 -5.42 -68.85
N PHE A 12 11.38 -6.65 -69.29
CA PHE A 12 11.08 -7.86 -68.52
C PHE A 12 11.79 -7.87 -67.16
N GLU A 13 13.06 -7.51 -67.11
CA GLU A 13 13.85 -7.45 -65.86
C GLU A 13 13.33 -6.37 -64.88
N ARG A 14 12.71 -5.30 -65.40
CA ARG A 14 12.02 -4.28 -64.59
C ARG A 14 10.71 -4.80 -64.03
N GLU A 15 9.94 -5.54 -64.83
CA GLU A 15 8.69 -6.19 -64.42
C GLU A 15 8.95 -7.23 -63.30
N GLU A 16 9.99 -8.06 -63.48
CA GLU A 16 10.39 -9.07 -62.51
C GLU A 16 10.83 -8.46 -61.17
N ARG A 17 11.65 -7.39 -61.19
CA ARG A 17 12.02 -6.67 -59.97
C ARG A 17 10.81 -6.07 -59.26
N LYS A 18 9.82 -5.57 -60.00
CA LYS A 18 8.55 -5.09 -59.43
C LYS A 18 7.78 -6.21 -58.74
N MET A 19 7.68 -7.37 -59.38
CA MET A 19 6.98 -8.54 -58.84
C MET A 19 7.68 -9.10 -57.60
N GLN A 20 9.01 -9.17 -57.62
CA GLN A 20 9.84 -9.57 -56.47
C GLN A 20 9.70 -8.59 -55.29
N TYR A 21 9.67 -7.28 -55.56
CA TYR A 21 9.46 -6.27 -54.53
C TYR A 21 8.04 -6.37 -53.92
N GLN A 22 7.01 -6.59 -54.73
CA GLN A 22 5.64 -6.78 -54.24
C GLN A 22 5.48 -8.06 -53.42
N SER A 23 6.07 -9.18 -53.85
CA SER A 23 6.00 -10.44 -53.10
C SER A 23 6.73 -10.31 -51.77
N HIS A 24 7.91 -9.68 -51.76
CA HIS A 24 8.66 -9.40 -50.55
C HIS A 24 7.89 -8.51 -49.56
N ILE A 25 7.24 -7.43 -50.04
CA ILE A 25 6.40 -6.56 -49.19
C ILE A 25 5.20 -7.29 -48.60
N ARG A 26 4.52 -8.10 -49.40
CA ARG A 26 3.35 -8.86 -48.96
C ARG A 26 3.73 -9.92 -47.91
N GLY A 27 4.94 -10.48 -48.00
CA GLY A 27 5.46 -11.45 -47.03
C GLY A 27 5.91 -10.85 -45.69
N LEU A 28 6.07 -9.53 -45.59
CA LEU A 28 6.48 -8.86 -44.35
C LEU A 28 5.29 -8.61 -43.40
N ASN A 29 5.58 -8.64 -42.10
CA ASN A 29 4.66 -8.20 -41.05
C ASN A 29 4.30 -6.71 -41.24
N ALA A 30 3.14 -6.28 -40.73
CA ALA A 30 2.63 -4.91 -40.89
C ALA A 30 3.64 -3.85 -40.41
N TYR A 31 4.32 -4.12 -39.29
CA TYR A 31 5.36 -3.23 -38.75
C TYR A 31 6.58 -3.13 -39.68
N ASP A 32 7.11 -4.27 -40.13
CA ASP A 32 8.29 -4.31 -41.01
C ASP A 32 8.01 -3.66 -42.37
N ARG A 33 6.79 -3.87 -42.87
CA ARG A 33 6.30 -3.24 -44.10
C ARG A 33 6.25 -1.72 -43.97
N HIS A 34 5.71 -1.21 -42.87
CA HIS A 34 5.68 0.22 -42.58
C HIS A 34 7.09 0.81 -42.50
N LYS A 35 8.01 0.16 -41.77
CA LYS A 35 9.41 0.60 -41.65
C LYS A 35 10.11 0.65 -43.00
N ARG A 36 9.85 -0.33 -43.88
CA ARG A 36 10.38 -0.35 -45.25
C ARG A 36 9.85 0.81 -46.07
N PHE A 37 8.54 1.08 -46.04
CA PHE A 37 7.95 2.19 -46.79
C PHE A 37 8.45 3.55 -46.31
N MET A 38 8.60 3.74 -45.00
CA MET A 38 9.17 4.97 -44.45
C MET A 38 10.61 5.17 -44.92
N LYS A 39 11.42 4.10 -44.90
CA LYS A 39 12.80 4.14 -45.39
C LYS A 39 12.88 4.46 -46.88
N ASP A 40 12.07 3.80 -47.70
CA ASP A 40 12.04 4.00 -49.15
C ASP A 40 11.57 5.43 -49.48
N TYR A 41 10.55 5.95 -48.77
CA TYR A 41 10.08 7.33 -48.94
C TYR A 41 11.19 8.36 -48.68
N VAL A 42 11.92 8.21 -47.56
CA VAL A 42 13.06 9.07 -47.23
C VAL A 42 14.19 8.92 -48.26
N GLN A 43 14.43 7.71 -48.77
CA GLN A 43 15.49 7.48 -49.77
C GLN A 43 15.18 8.09 -51.15
N PHE A 44 13.91 8.09 -51.58
CA PHE A 44 13.53 8.59 -52.91
C PHE A 44 13.16 10.08 -52.92
N TYR A 45 12.63 10.60 -51.81
CA TYR A 45 12.09 11.97 -51.73
C TYR A 45 12.69 12.81 -50.60
N GLY A 46 13.47 12.21 -49.69
CA GLY A 46 14.16 12.94 -48.64
C GLY A 46 15.41 13.61 -49.18
N ASP A 47 15.40 14.95 -49.21
CA ASP A 47 16.59 15.74 -49.46
C ASP A 47 17.63 15.41 -48.38
N ALA A 48 18.87 15.11 -48.77
CA ALA A 48 19.89 14.52 -47.91
C ALA A 48 20.37 15.48 -46.80
N LYS A 49 19.54 15.66 -45.77
CA LYS A 49 19.95 16.10 -44.45
C LYS A 49 19.70 14.94 -43.53
N ASP A 50 20.79 14.27 -43.19
CA ASP A 50 20.84 13.24 -42.16
C ASP A 50 20.57 13.90 -40.81
N SER A 51 19.32 14.29 -40.57
CA SER A 51 18.82 14.49 -39.23
C SER A 51 18.43 13.12 -38.72
N ASP A 52 19.43 12.29 -38.43
CA ASP A 52 19.28 11.12 -37.58
C ASP A 52 19.07 11.63 -36.14
N LYS A 53 18.03 12.44 -35.95
CA LYS A 53 17.39 12.58 -34.66
C LYS A 53 16.61 11.29 -34.53
N SER A 54 17.28 10.25 -34.03
CA SER A 54 16.59 9.14 -33.38
C SER A 54 15.79 9.76 -32.24
N PHE A 55 14.61 10.29 -32.55
CA PHE A 55 13.66 10.65 -31.52
C PHE A 55 13.47 9.36 -30.75
N THR A 56 13.79 9.40 -29.45
CA THR A 56 13.44 8.33 -28.54
C THR A 56 11.93 8.20 -28.66
N VAL A 57 11.50 7.19 -29.43
CA VAL A 57 10.08 6.92 -29.63
C VAL A 57 9.56 6.55 -28.27
N LYS A 58 8.78 7.44 -27.66
CA LYS A 58 8.12 7.15 -26.41
C LYS A 58 7.17 5.98 -26.65
N THR A 59 7.44 4.85 -26.01
CA THR A 59 6.52 3.71 -26.06
C THR A 59 5.33 4.02 -25.17
N ASP A 60 4.16 3.45 -25.48
CA ASP A 60 2.99 3.49 -24.58
C ASP A 60 3.36 3.09 -23.14
N HIS A 61 4.27 2.12 -22.98
CA HIS A 61 4.79 1.72 -21.67
C HIS A 61 5.55 2.84 -20.95
N ASP A 62 6.37 3.60 -21.68
CA ASP A 62 7.15 4.71 -21.13
C ASP A 62 6.22 5.84 -20.71
N THR A 63 5.22 6.16 -21.54
CA THR A 63 4.14 7.11 -21.21
C THR A 63 3.40 6.70 -19.94
N ILE A 64 3.07 5.41 -19.78
CA ILE A 64 2.41 4.90 -18.57
C ILE A 64 3.32 5.05 -17.36
N LYS A 65 4.60 4.72 -17.50
CA LYS A 65 5.58 4.79 -16.42
C LYS A 65 5.87 6.23 -15.97
N GLU A 66 5.95 7.17 -16.91
CA GLU A 66 6.14 8.60 -16.64
C GLU A 66 4.91 9.24 -15.99
N GLY A 67 3.70 8.86 -16.45
CA GLY A 67 2.45 9.48 -16.00
C GLY A 67 1.78 8.80 -14.80
N TYR A 68 2.24 7.63 -14.36
CA TYR A 68 1.61 6.90 -13.27
C TYR A 68 1.75 7.67 -11.94
N ARG A 69 0.60 7.98 -11.33
CA ARG A 69 0.50 8.44 -9.95
C ARG A 69 -0.16 7.37 -9.08
N PHE A 70 0.30 7.24 -7.84
CA PHE A 70 -0.26 6.29 -6.89
C PHE A 70 -1.72 6.61 -6.56
N ILE A 71 -2.03 7.88 -6.31
CA ILE A 71 -3.39 8.43 -6.17
C ILE A 71 -3.53 9.54 -7.20
N VAL A 72 -4.55 9.45 -8.05
CA VAL A 72 -4.91 10.50 -9.01
C VAL A 72 -5.78 11.52 -8.27
N SER A 73 -5.34 12.77 -8.17
CA SER A 73 -6.17 13.85 -7.60
C SER A 73 -7.18 14.35 -8.64
N GLU A 74 -8.30 14.90 -8.18
CA GLU A 74 -9.35 15.45 -9.06
C GLU A 74 -8.84 16.61 -9.92
N GLU A 75 -7.81 17.32 -9.48
CA GLU A 75 -7.18 18.43 -10.21
C GLU A 75 -6.36 17.95 -11.42
N ASP A 76 -5.71 16.79 -11.33
CA ASP A 76 -4.90 16.22 -12.42
C ASP A 76 -5.74 15.70 -13.60
N ASP A 77 -7.02 15.40 -13.32
CA ASP A 77 -8.00 14.83 -14.23
C ASP A 77 -8.53 15.85 -15.28
N MET A 78 -8.27 17.13 -15.07
CA MET A 78 -8.82 18.24 -15.89
C MET A 78 -8.12 18.42 -17.26
N GLU A 79 -6.86 18.00 -17.41
CA GLU A 79 -6.08 18.25 -18.64
C GLU A 79 -6.02 16.96 -19.49
N SER A 80 -6.88 16.83 -20.49
CA SER A 80 -7.12 15.55 -21.17
C SER A 80 -6.15 15.28 -22.34
N THR A 81 -4.85 15.27 -22.08
CA THR A 81 -3.86 14.78 -23.06
C THR A 81 -4.09 13.29 -23.34
N TRP A 82 -3.76 12.83 -24.56
CA TRP A 82 -3.92 11.41 -24.93
C TRP A 82 -3.15 10.48 -23.98
N GLU A 83 -1.98 10.93 -23.49
CA GLU A 83 -1.13 10.24 -22.52
C GLU A 83 -1.86 10.01 -21.20
N LYS A 84 -2.45 11.07 -20.63
CA LYS A 84 -3.24 10.97 -19.39
C LYS A 84 -4.45 10.05 -19.56
N ARG A 85 -5.12 10.08 -20.72
CA ARG A 85 -6.23 9.15 -21.03
C ARG A 85 -5.76 7.69 -21.08
N LEU A 86 -4.57 7.43 -21.62
CA LEU A 86 -3.98 6.09 -21.63
C LEU A 86 -3.67 5.62 -20.21
N VAL A 87 -3.04 6.47 -19.39
CA VAL A 87 -2.73 6.18 -17.98
C VAL A 87 -4.01 5.90 -17.19
N LYS A 88 -5.05 6.73 -17.34
CA LYS A 88 -6.34 6.56 -16.66
C LYS A 88 -6.98 5.22 -17.00
N ARG A 89 -7.07 4.89 -18.29
CA ARG A 89 -7.58 3.58 -18.74
C ARG A 89 -6.78 2.40 -18.20
N TYR A 90 -5.48 2.56 -18.01
CA TYR A 90 -4.64 1.53 -17.39
C TYR A 90 -4.89 1.46 -15.87
N TYR A 91 -4.98 2.61 -15.22
CA TYR A 91 -5.26 2.73 -13.78
C TYR A 91 -6.57 2.04 -13.39
N ASP A 92 -7.64 2.28 -14.16
CA ASP A 92 -8.98 1.71 -13.91
C ASP A 92 -9.03 0.18 -14.07
N LYS A 93 -8.10 -0.40 -14.82
CA LYS A 93 -7.99 -1.86 -15.00
C LYS A 93 -7.25 -2.56 -13.85
N LEU A 94 -6.58 -1.82 -12.98
CA LEU A 94 -5.76 -2.39 -11.91
C LEU A 94 -6.61 -2.71 -10.68
N PHE A 95 -6.43 -3.91 -10.13
CA PHE A 95 -7.07 -4.31 -8.88
C PHE A 95 -6.27 -3.80 -7.66
N LYS A 96 -6.64 -2.63 -7.15
CA LYS A 96 -5.94 -1.92 -6.06
C LYS A 96 -6.72 -1.85 -4.75
N GLU A 97 -7.73 -2.67 -4.57
CA GLU A 97 -8.54 -2.62 -3.34
C GLU A 97 -7.79 -3.16 -2.11
N TYR A 98 -7.07 -4.28 -2.28
CA TYR A 98 -6.40 -4.98 -1.20
C TYR A 98 -4.92 -5.16 -1.48
N CYS A 99 -4.08 -4.88 -0.48
CA CYS A 99 -2.65 -5.11 -0.53
C CYS A 99 -2.24 -6.42 0.18
N ILE A 100 -1.02 -6.86 -0.10
CA ILE A 100 -0.35 -7.98 0.58
C ILE A 100 0.74 -7.41 1.47
N ALA A 101 0.81 -7.95 2.69
CA ALA A 101 1.89 -7.64 3.63
C ALA A 101 2.91 -8.77 3.71
N ASP A 102 4.17 -8.41 3.78
CA ASP A 102 5.22 -9.26 4.32
C ASP A 102 5.49 -8.86 5.77
N MET A 103 5.04 -9.72 6.69
CA MET A 103 5.19 -9.52 8.12
C MET A 103 6.40 -10.27 8.69
N SER A 104 7.34 -10.78 7.87
CA SER A 104 8.46 -11.59 8.37
C SER A 104 9.36 -10.85 9.37
N GLN A 105 9.46 -9.53 9.24
CA GLN A 105 10.28 -8.68 10.11
C GLN A 105 9.46 -7.83 11.11
N TYR A 106 8.22 -8.25 11.42
CA TYR A 106 7.32 -7.51 12.31
C TYR A 106 7.92 -7.21 13.69
N LYS A 107 8.78 -8.11 14.21
CA LYS A 107 9.48 -7.91 15.50
C LYS A 107 10.44 -6.72 15.50
N LYS A 108 10.92 -6.31 14.32
CA LYS A 108 11.76 -5.12 14.10
C LYS A 108 10.92 -3.88 13.78
N GLY A 109 9.59 -3.99 13.76
CA GLY A 109 8.68 -2.92 13.33
C GLY A 109 8.62 -2.69 11.83
N LYS A 110 9.17 -3.60 11.02
CA LYS A 110 9.22 -3.46 9.57
C LYS A 110 8.18 -4.39 8.95
N ILE A 111 7.23 -3.80 8.22
CA ILE A 111 6.21 -4.50 7.45
C ILE A 111 6.37 -4.03 6.00
N GLY A 112 6.55 -4.96 5.08
CA GLY A 112 6.59 -4.65 3.64
C GLY A 112 5.18 -4.72 3.06
N LEU A 113 4.77 -3.74 2.28
CA LEU A 113 3.48 -3.74 1.59
C LEU A 113 3.70 -3.78 0.09
N ARG A 114 2.85 -4.52 -0.62
CA ARG A 114 2.80 -4.52 -2.09
C ARG A 114 1.40 -4.80 -2.60
N TRP A 115 1.15 -4.41 -3.83
CA TRP A 115 -0.06 -4.82 -4.54
C TRP A 115 -0.06 -6.31 -4.89
N ARG A 116 -1.26 -6.84 -5.10
CA ARG A 116 -1.49 -8.23 -5.52
C ARG A 116 -1.03 -8.42 -6.96
N THR A 117 -0.46 -9.59 -7.23
CA THR A 117 -0.19 -10.04 -8.60
C THR A 117 -1.44 -10.70 -9.18
N GLU A 118 -1.53 -10.80 -10.51
CA GLU A 118 -2.65 -11.45 -11.21
C GLU A 118 -2.98 -12.84 -10.63
N LYS A 119 -1.96 -13.67 -10.40
CA LYS A 119 -2.12 -15.01 -9.81
C LYS A 119 -2.77 -14.97 -8.42
N GLU A 120 -2.44 -13.97 -7.62
CA GLU A 120 -2.97 -13.79 -6.26
C GLU A 120 -4.39 -13.24 -6.26
N VAL A 121 -4.71 -12.38 -7.23
CA VAL A 121 -6.08 -11.89 -7.45
C VAL A 121 -6.98 -13.06 -7.84
N ILE A 122 -6.55 -13.90 -8.79
CA ILE A 122 -7.29 -15.10 -9.21
C ILE A 122 -7.43 -16.10 -8.06
N SER A 123 -6.40 -16.28 -7.24
CA SER A 123 -6.47 -17.17 -6.07
C SER A 123 -7.26 -16.60 -4.89
N GLY A 124 -7.66 -15.33 -4.93
CA GLY A 124 -8.37 -14.66 -3.84
C GLY A 124 -7.50 -14.30 -2.63
N LYS A 125 -6.17 -14.25 -2.78
CA LYS A 125 -5.25 -13.90 -1.69
C LYS A 125 -5.41 -12.42 -1.31
N GLY A 126 -5.47 -12.12 -0.01
CA GLY A 126 -5.74 -10.78 0.50
C GLY A 126 -7.21 -10.35 0.45
N GLN A 127 -8.14 -11.24 0.05
CA GLN A 127 -9.58 -10.98 0.10
C GLN A 127 -10.31 -12.14 0.80
N PHE A 128 -10.16 -13.36 0.29
CA PHE A 128 -10.73 -14.60 0.88
C PHE A 128 -9.69 -15.44 1.64
N ILE A 129 -8.42 -15.06 1.53
CA ILE A 129 -7.28 -15.68 2.21
C ILE A 129 -6.48 -14.56 2.84
N CYS A 130 -5.84 -14.83 3.98
CA CYS A 130 -4.97 -13.88 4.66
C CYS A 130 -3.98 -13.21 3.70
N GLY A 131 -3.89 -11.88 3.77
CA GLY A 131 -3.01 -11.04 2.97
C GLY A 131 -1.55 -11.06 3.41
N ASN A 132 -1.17 -11.88 4.39
CA ASN A 132 0.25 -12.08 4.72
C ASN A 132 0.88 -13.04 3.71
N ARG A 133 2.03 -12.67 3.13
CA ARG A 133 2.75 -13.47 2.12
C ARG A 133 2.94 -14.93 2.53
N HIS A 134 3.27 -15.16 3.82
CA HIS A 134 3.59 -16.47 4.38
C HIS A 134 2.42 -17.11 5.18
N CYS A 135 1.18 -16.72 4.92
CA CYS A 135 0.01 -17.27 5.60
C CYS A 135 -1.09 -17.54 4.58
N ASP A 136 -1.73 -18.70 4.69
CA ASP A 136 -2.82 -19.13 3.81
C ASP A 136 -4.09 -19.47 4.60
N GLU A 137 -4.24 -18.89 5.79
CA GLU A 137 -5.43 -19.02 6.65
C GLU A 137 -6.64 -18.34 5.98
N LYS A 138 -7.80 -19.01 6.02
CA LYS A 138 -9.05 -18.52 5.43
C LYS A 138 -10.07 -18.07 6.48
N ASP A 139 -9.92 -18.53 7.71
CA ASP A 139 -10.87 -18.28 8.78
C ASP A 139 -10.49 -17.04 9.61
N GLY A 140 -11.50 -16.33 10.11
CA GLY A 140 -11.30 -15.18 11.00
C GLY A 140 -10.55 -14.03 10.35
N LEU A 141 -10.84 -13.75 9.08
CA LEU A 141 -10.29 -12.63 8.33
C LEU A 141 -10.96 -11.32 8.76
N GLY A 142 -10.15 -10.31 9.04
CA GLY A 142 -10.58 -8.93 9.26
C GLY A 142 -9.95 -8.00 8.25
N SER A 143 -10.67 -6.94 7.86
CA SER A 143 -10.14 -5.83 7.08
C SER A 143 -9.50 -4.80 8.00
N TYR A 144 -8.26 -4.45 7.71
CA TYR A 144 -7.47 -3.46 8.44
C TYR A 144 -6.98 -2.38 7.48
N GLU A 145 -6.92 -1.15 7.96
CA GLU A 145 -6.29 -0.06 7.23
C GLU A 145 -4.90 0.16 7.78
N VAL A 146 -3.90 0.13 6.90
CA VAL A 146 -2.49 0.29 7.26
C VAL A 146 -1.94 1.52 6.55
N ASN A 147 -1.12 2.29 7.26
CA ASN A 147 -0.46 3.45 6.68
C ASN A 147 0.65 3.00 5.73
N PHE A 148 0.60 3.51 4.51
CA PHE A 148 1.60 3.30 3.46
C PHE A 148 2.26 4.63 3.14
N SER A 149 3.53 4.77 3.53
CA SER A 149 4.38 5.88 3.16
C SER A 149 5.10 5.59 1.85
N TYR A 150 5.02 6.49 0.89
CA TYR A 150 5.66 6.38 -0.42
C TYR A 150 6.27 7.71 -0.86
N VAL A 151 7.24 7.65 -1.77
CA VAL A 151 7.87 8.83 -2.38
C VAL A 151 7.33 8.97 -3.79
N GLU A 152 6.80 10.14 -4.12
CA GLU A 152 6.31 10.46 -5.46
C GLU A 152 6.69 11.91 -5.77
N ALA A 153 7.32 12.15 -6.92
CA ALA A 153 7.84 13.47 -7.30
C ALA A 153 8.72 14.13 -6.22
N GLU A 154 9.63 13.36 -5.61
CA GLU A 154 10.53 13.79 -4.52
C GLU A 154 9.84 14.19 -3.20
N GLU A 155 8.53 14.04 -3.12
CA GLU A 155 7.74 14.31 -1.91
C GLU A 155 7.36 13.01 -1.19
N ASN A 156 7.44 13.03 0.14
CA ASN A 156 6.97 11.94 0.98
C ASN A 156 5.46 12.07 1.17
N LYS A 157 4.70 11.13 0.62
CA LYS A 157 3.24 11.04 0.76
C LYS A 157 2.86 9.86 1.62
N GLN A 158 1.67 9.92 2.20
CA GLN A 158 1.10 8.85 3.01
C GLN A 158 -0.32 8.54 2.53
N ALA A 159 -0.69 7.28 2.56
CA ALA A 159 -2.03 6.83 2.22
C ALA A 159 -2.42 5.61 3.05
N LEU A 160 -3.70 5.53 3.41
CA LEU A 160 -4.25 4.34 4.03
C LEU A 160 -4.59 3.31 2.95
N VAL A 161 -4.04 2.11 3.08
CA VAL A 161 -4.33 0.98 2.19
C VAL A 161 -5.03 -0.12 2.96
N LYS A 162 -5.97 -0.80 2.30
CA LYS A 162 -6.74 -1.89 2.93
C LYS A 162 -5.97 -3.20 2.84
N LEU A 163 -5.93 -3.91 3.96
CA LEU A 163 -5.28 -5.19 4.13
C LEU A 163 -6.21 -6.16 4.84
N VAL A 164 -6.43 -7.33 4.27
CA VAL A 164 -7.15 -8.41 4.95
C VAL A 164 -6.16 -9.31 5.66
N ALA A 165 -6.36 -9.57 6.95
CA ALA A 165 -5.49 -10.46 7.74
C ALA A 165 -6.29 -11.33 8.70
N CYS A 166 -5.80 -12.54 8.96
CA CYS A 166 -6.33 -13.37 10.04
C CYS A 166 -5.93 -12.82 11.42
N LYS A 167 -6.62 -13.22 12.48
CA LYS A 167 -6.34 -12.79 13.88
C LYS A 167 -4.86 -12.86 14.25
N ARG A 168 -4.19 -13.97 13.93
CA ARG A 168 -2.74 -14.18 14.20
C ARG A 168 -1.85 -13.17 13.48
N CYS A 169 -2.22 -12.75 12.28
CA CYS A 169 -1.46 -11.76 11.50
C CYS A 169 -1.82 -10.33 11.91
N ALA A 170 -3.07 -10.08 12.32
CA ALA A 170 -3.49 -8.80 12.88
C ALA A 170 -2.70 -8.44 14.15
N GLU A 171 -2.45 -9.42 15.03
CA GLU A 171 -1.58 -9.22 16.21
C GLU A 171 -0.15 -8.79 15.82
N LYS A 172 0.37 -9.27 14.69
CA LYS A 172 1.71 -8.87 14.20
C LYS A 172 1.74 -7.43 13.72
N LEU A 173 0.64 -6.91 13.16
CA LEU A 173 0.53 -5.50 12.74
C LEU A 173 0.67 -4.56 13.94
N VAL A 174 0.06 -4.91 15.07
CA VAL A 174 0.01 -4.06 16.28
C VAL A 174 1.12 -4.41 17.29
N TYR A 175 1.95 -5.41 17.00
CA TYR A 175 2.95 -5.96 17.92
C TYR A 175 3.83 -4.90 18.59
N ASN A 176 4.40 -3.97 17.80
CA ASN A 176 5.28 -2.94 18.36
C ASN A 176 4.51 -1.96 19.25
N ARG A 177 3.33 -1.51 18.82
CA ARG A 177 2.48 -0.59 19.60
C ARG A 177 2.08 -1.21 20.93
N ASN A 178 1.70 -2.50 20.92
CA ASN A 178 1.35 -3.22 22.14
C ASN A 178 2.55 -3.39 23.07
N LYS A 179 3.72 -3.72 22.51
CA LYS A 179 4.97 -3.87 23.29
C LYS A 179 5.42 -2.56 23.93
N GLU A 180 5.21 -1.44 23.27
CA GLU A 180 5.49 -0.11 23.81
C GLU A 180 4.51 0.27 24.93
N LYS A 181 3.21 0.01 24.74
CA LYS A 181 2.19 0.18 25.79
C LYS A 181 2.48 -0.67 27.02
N GLU A 182 2.88 -1.93 26.85
CA GLU A 182 3.23 -2.80 27.99
C GLU A 182 4.41 -2.26 28.80
N LYS A 183 5.42 -1.70 28.13
CA LYS A 183 6.57 -1.05 28.80
C LYS A 183 6.17 0.23 29.54
N LEU A 184 5.24 1.01 28.99
CA LEU A 184 4.69 2.19 29.66
C LEU A 184 3.96 1.79 30.95
N LEU A 185 3.03 0.84 30.85
CA LEU A 185 2.27 0.35 32.02
C LEU A 185 3.19 -0.21 33.12
N LYS A 186 4.25 -0.93 32.75
CA LYS A 186 5.26 -1.41 33.70
C LYS A 186 5.99 -0.26 34.41
N ARG A 187 6.37 0.79 33.68
CA ARG A 187 6.99 1.98 34.28
C ARG A 187 6.04 2.72 35.22
N ASP A 188 4.79 2.88 34.83
CA ASP A 188 3.79 3.56 35.66
C ASP A 188 3.50 2.76 36.93
N GLN A 189 3.42 1.43 36.83
CA GLN A 189 3.24 0.55 37.98
C GLN A 189 4.46 0.57 38.92
N GLU A 190 5.67 0.62 38.38
CA GLU A 190 6.89 0.85 39.17
C GLU A 190 6.90 2.22 39.86
N GLU A 191 6.42 3.27 39.19
CA GLU A 191 6.34 4.60 39.79
C GLU A 191 5.32 4.65 40.93
N ILE A 192 4.14 4.05 40.74
CA ILE A 192 3.11 3.94 41.77
C ILE A 192 3.64 3.17 42.98
N THR A 193 4.35 2.07 42.77
CA THR A 193 4.94 1.29 43.88
C THR A 193 6.04 2.06 44.61
N ARG A 194 6.86 2.85 43.90
CA ARG A 194 7.86 3.74 44.52
C ARG A 194 7.20 4.86 45.34
N LYS A 195 6.17 5.51 44.82
CA LYS A 195 5.38 6.54 45.56
C LYS A 195 4.77 5.95 46.83
N ARG A 196 4.17 4.75 46.76
CA ARG A 196 3.61 4.05 47.93
C ARG A 196 4.65 3.72 49.00
N LYS A 197 5.89 3.37 48.62
CA LYS A 197 6.98 3.15 49.59
C LYS A 197 7.41 4.45 50.26
N LYS A 198 7.55 5.54 49.49
CA LYS A 198 7.95 6.85 50.03
C LYS A 198 6.96 7.40 51.06
N VAL A 199 5.65 7.23 50.84
CA VAL A 199 4.61 7.63 51.82
C VAL A 199 4.72 6.83 53.11
N LYS A 200 5.02 5.52 53.03
CA LYS A 200 5.18 4.66 54.23
C LYS A 200 6.41 5.02 55.06
N ASP A 201 7.49 5.45 54.41
CA ASP A 201 8.71 5.86 55.13
C ASP A 201 8.54 7.24 55.80
N ASP A 202 7.73 8.14 55.23
CA ASP A 202 7.44 9.47 55.78
C ASP A 202 6.49 9.42 57.00
N GLU A 203 5.48 8.54 56.98
CA GLU A 203 4.59 8.29 58.13
C GLU A 203 5.30 7.56 59.30
N GLY A 204 6.42 6.89 59.03
CA GLY A 204 7.24 6.22 60.05
C GLY A 204 8.12 7.16 60.90
N ALA A 205 8.24 8.44 60.52
CA ALA A 205 9.12 9.40 61.20
C ALA A 205 8.40 10.30 62.22
N SER A 206 7.07 10.18 62.39
CA SER A 206 6.27 11.03 63.28
C SER A 206 5.41 10.22 64.27
N THR A 207 6.03 9.44 65.17
CA THR A 207 5.43 9.16 66.49
C THR A 207 6.51 8.74 67.49
N GLY A 208 7.18 9.73 68.07
CA GLY A 208 7.83 9.57 69.36
C GLY A 208 6.98 10.27 70.42
N GLU A 209 5.99 9.58 70.99
CA GLU A 209 5.54 9.78 72.38
C GLU A 209 4.52 8.71 72.76
N LYS A 210 4.82 8.04 73.88
CA LYS A 210 4.09 6.91 74.45
C LYS A 210 2.92 7.44 75.25
N TYR A 211 1.71 6.95 74.96
CA TYR A 211 0.59 7.03 75.90
C TYR A 211 -0.11 5.66 75.94
N ASP A 212 -0.03 5.05 77.11
CA ASP A 212 -0.61 3.77 77.51
C ASP A 212 -2.14 3.91 77.59
N MET A 213 -2.89 3.04 76.91
CA MET A 213 -4.34 2.93 77.10
C MET A 213 -4.78 1.46 77.24
N SER A 214 -5.54 1.27 78.32
CA SER A 214 -6.03 0.07 78.98
C SER A 214 -6.69 -1.01 78.09
N PRO A 215 -6.63 -2.30 78.46
CA PRO A 215 -7.09 -3.43 77.65
C PRO A 215 -8.58 -3.75 77.87
N ASP A 216 -9.51 -2.87 77.50
CA ASP A 216 -10.95 -3.13 77.72
C ASP A 216 -11.89 -2.69 76.58
N GLU A 217 -11.50 -2.81 75.30
CA GLU A 217 -12.48 -2.69 74.17
C GLU A 217 -12.19 -3.65 72.99
N LYS A 218 -11.76 -4.88 73.25
CA LYS A 218 -11.53 -5.90 72.21
C LYS A 218 -12.70 -6.84 71.92
N LYS A 219 -13.91 -6.55 72.40
CA LYS A 219 -15.09 -7.42 72.20
C LYS A 219 -16.35 -6.66 71.84
N LYS A 220 -16.44 -6.17 70.60
CA LYS A 220 -17.70 -6.03 69.83
C LYS A 220 -17.41 -5.38 68.47
N ALA A 221 -17.23 -6.22 67.45
CA ALA A 221 -17.50 -5.94 66.02
C ALA A 221 -16.74 -6.91 65.11
N ARG A 222 -16.56 -8.17 65.53
CA ARG A 222 -16.43 -9.28 64.59
C ARG A 222 -17.68 -10.12 64.75
N LYS A 223 -18.57 -9.99 63.77
CA LYS A 223 -19.56 -10.97 63.27
C LYS A 223 -20.88 -10.29 62.90
N ILE A 224 -20.95 -9.75 61.69
CA ILE A 224 -22.09 -10.04 60.80
C ILE A 224 -21.50 -10.37 59.43
N THR A 225 -21.58 -11.66 59.13
CA THR A 225 -21.35 -12.25 57.81
C THR A 225 -22.59 -12.03 56.95
N SER A 226 -22.36 -11.71 55.68
CA SER A 226 -23.14 -12.13 54.50
C SER A 226 -24.67 -11.84 54.44
N SER A 227 -25.09 -10.97 53.50
CA SER A 227 -26.03 -11.33 52.42
C SER A 227 -26.40 -10.13 51.52
N SER A 228 -26.25 -10.35 50.19
CA SER A 228 -27.13 -9.93 49.09
C SER A 228 -27.18 -8.48 48.55
N GLY A 229 -27.16 -8.39 47.21
CA GLY A 229 -27.64 -7.27 46.37
C GLY A 229 -26.53 -6.34 45.87
N ASP A 230 -25.94 -6.50 44.67
CA ASP A 230 -26.47 -6.21 43.32
C ASP A 230 -26.55 -4.70 42.98
N ALA A 231 -26.14 -4.37 41.75
CA ALA A 231 -26.16 -3.08 41.04
C ALA A 231 -25.10 -2.00 41.39
N ARG A 232 -24.12 -1.83 40.48
CA ARG A 232 -23.87 -0.64 39.63
C ARG A 232 -22.40 -0.55 39.18
N ALA A 233 -22.16 -0.92 37.94
CA ALA A 233 -20.97 -0.58 37.17
C ALA A 233 -21.47 0.03 35.85
N ASP A 234 -21.80 1.32 35.87
CA ASP A 234 -22.33 2.09 34.71
C ASP A 234 -22.01 3.59 34.87
N ASP A 235 -20.78 3.93 35.28
CA ASP A 235 -20.37 5.35 35.40
C ASP A 235 -18.99 5.68 34.78
N GLU A 236 -18.35 4.76 34.03
CA GLU A 236 -17.12 5.07 33.28
C GLU A 236 -17.33 5.20 31.76
N ASP A 237 -18.53 4.88 31.23
CA ASP A 237 -18.86 5.00 29.80
C ASP A 237 -19.48 6.37 29.42
N LYS A 238 -19.93 7.17 30.39
CA LYS A 238 -20.57 8.48 30.11
C LYS A 238 -19.58 9.58 29.74
N ASP A 239 -18.33 9.47 30.18
CA ASP A 239 -17.29 10.47 29.90
C ASP A 239 -16.74 10.40 28.46
N LEU A 240 -17.04 9.32 27.73
CA LEU A 240 -16.64 9.16 26.32
C LEU A 240 -17.74 9.59 25.34
N GLU A 241 -19.01 9.51 25.74
CA GLU A 241 -20.16 9.93 24.91
C GLU A 241 -20.33 11.46 24.87
N ASP A 242 -20.10 12.14 25.99
CA ASP A 242 -20.16 13.62 26.09
C ASP A 242 -19.04 14.32 25.30
N PHE A 243 -17.98 13.58 24.91
CA PHE A 243 -16.89 14.08 24.07
C PHE A 243 -17.17 13.97 22.56
N LEU A 244 -18.17 13.18 22.16
CA LEU A 244 -18.52 12.93 20.75
C LEU A 244 -19.73 13.72 20.25
N GLU A 245 -20.55 14.25 21.16
CA GLU A 245 -21.75 15.01 20.82
C GLU A 245 -21.42 16.49 20.57
N GLY A 246 -21.07 16.81 19.33
CA GLY A 246 -20.79 18.19 18.89
C GLY A 246 -19.83 18.34 17.70
N MET A 247 -19.33 17.23 17.14
CA MET A 247 -18.27 17.26 16.13
C MET A 247 -18.75 17.13 14.67
N PHE A 248 -20.06 17.15 14.41
CA PHE A 248 -20.63 17.18 13.06
C PHE A 248 -21.76 18.22 12.96
N PRO A 249 -21.63 19.23 12.07
CA PRO A 249 -22.73 20.11 11.66
C PRO A 249 -23.82 19.38 10.88
#